data_AF-A0A286TW22-F1
#
_entry.id   AF-A0A286TW22-F1
#
_cell.length_a   1.000
_cell.length_b   1.000
_cell.length_c   1.000
_cell.angle_alpha   90.00
_cell.angle_beta   90.00
_cell.angle_gamma   90.00
#
_symmetry.space_group_name_H-M   'P 1'
#
loop_
_entity.id
_entity.type
_entity.pdbx_description
1 polymer ?
#
loop_
_entity_poly.entity_id
_entity_poly.type
_entity_poly.pdbx_seq_one_letter_code
_entity_poly.pdbx_strand_id
1 'polypeptide(L)' 'MQNNEQSGVITDKEIEKKNFLSWYCMYATNDDIDKANTINKPAMDRLINEYSYEIERVSISRNLREELF' A
#
# COMPACT_ATOMS: atom_id res chain seq x y z
N MET A 1 21.46 34.02 5.32
CA MET A 1 20.18 33.36 5.04
C MET A 1 20.48 32.22 4.07
N GLN A 2 20.78 31.03 4.60
CA GLN A 2 20.97 29.85 3.76
C GLN A 2 19.58 29.28 3.49
N ASN A 3 19.18 29.32 2.22
CA ASN A 3 17.98 28.66 1.75
C ASN A 3 18.18 27.16 1.98
N ASN A 4 17.49 26.64 2.98
CA ASN A 4 17.50 25.24 3.31
C ASN A 4 16.73 24.53 2.19
N GLU A 5 17.45 23.94 1.24
CA GLU A 5 16.88 23.00 0.29
C GLU A 5 16.23 21.89 1.13
N GLN A 6 14.90 21.89 1.20
CA GLN A 6 14.11 20.76 1.69
C GLN A 6 14.38 19.60 0.74
N SER A 7 15.44 18.85 1.02
CA SER A 7 15.66 17.53 0.47
C SER A 7 14.40 16.71 0.76
N GLY A 8 13.72 16.27 -0.30
CA GLY A 8 12.55 15.39 -0.26
C GLY A 8 12.93 14.00 0.26
N VAL A 9 13.27 13.92 1.55
CA VAL A 9 13.58 12.66 2.22
C VAL A 9 12.26 11.94 2.44
N ILE A 10 12.00 10.92 1.62
CA ILE A 10 10.88 10.00 1.84
C ILE A 10 11.13 9.32 3.20
N THR A 11 10.15 9.41 4.09
CA THR A 11 10.24 8.77 5.40
C THR A 11 10.10 7.25 5.26
N ASP A 12 10.67 6.50 6.20
CA ASP A 12 10.53 5.04 6.23
C ASP A 12 9.06 4.60 6.20
N LYS A 13 8.17 5.38 6.84
CA LYS A 13 6.73 5.14 6.82
C LYS A 13 6.10 5.33 5.45
N GLU A 14 6.54 6.33 4.70
CA GLU A 14 6.08 6.54 3.32
C GLU A 14 6.62 5.46 2.37
N ILE A 15 7.83 4.97 2.62
CA ILE A 15 8.40 3.83 1.89
C ILE A 15 7.59 2.56 2.20
N GLU A 16 7.33 2.25 3.48
CA GLU A 16 6.52 1.11 3.92
C GLU A 16 5.14 1.16 3.25
N LYS A 17 4.47 2.31 3.34
CA LYS A 17 3.16 2.54 2.72
C LYS A 17 3.18 2.26 1.21
N LYS A 18 4.12 2.86 0.47
CA LYS A 18 4.21 2.70 -0.99
C LYS A 18 4.48 1.25 -1.36
N ASN A 19 5.41 0.59 -0.67
CA ASN A 19 5.76 -0.79 -0.94
C ASN A 19 4.58 -1.72 -0.66
N PHE A 20 3.93 -1.56 0.50
CA PHE A 20 2.80 -2.39 0.87
C PHE A 20 1.61 -2.21 -0.09
N LEU A 21 1.19 -0.98 -0.37
CA LEU A 21 0.07 -0.72 -1.27
C LEU A 21 0.33 -1.19 -2.70
N SER A 22 1.56 -1.01 -3.19
CA SER A 22 1.93 -1.49 -4.53
C SER A 22 1.84 -3.01 -4.60
N TRP A 23 2.44 -3.70 -3.63
CA TRP A 23 2.37 -5.15 -3.56
C TRP A 23 0.93 -5.64 -3.38
N TYR A 24 0.25 -5.21 -2.31
CA TYR A 24 -1.05 -5.70 -1.90
C TYR A 24 -2.17 -5.46 -2.93
N CYS A 25 -2.21 -4.27 -3.55
CA CYS A 25 -3.30 -3.93 -4.45
C CYS A 25 -3.08 -4.32 -5.92
N MET A 26 -1.82 -4.50 -6.37
CA MET A 26 -1.51 -4.69 -7.80
C MET A 26 -0.82 -6.02 -8.12
N TYR A 27 0.04 -6.52 -7.22
CA TYR A 27 0.93 -7.64 -7.54
C TYR A 27 0.65 -8.91 -6.74
N ALA A 28 0.13 -8.77 -5.51
CA ALA A 28 -0.12 -9.89 -4.63
C ALA A 28 -1.26 -10.76 -5.17
N THR A 29 -1.02 -12.06 -5.25
CA THR A 29 -2.07 -13.05 -5.47
C THR A 29 -2.73 -13.44 -4.13
N ASN A 30 -3.88 -14.11 -4.18
CA ASN A 30 -4.51 -14.65 -2.97
C ASN A 30 -3.54 -15.59 -2.21
N ASP A 31 -2.79 -16.43 -2.93
CA ASP A 31 -1.79 -17.33 -2.33
C ASP A 31 -0.67 -16.56 -1.62
N ASP A 32 -0.24 -15.42 -2.16
CA ASP A 32 0.79 -14.58 -1.53
C ASP A 32 0.26 -13.91 -0.26
N ILE A 33 -1.00 -13.47 -0.27
CA ILE A 33 -1.69 -12.90 0.89
C ILE A 33 -1.84 -13.97 1.98
N ASP A 34 -2.23 -15.19 1.62
CA ASP A 34 -2.37 -16.30 2.56
C ASP A 34 -1.03 -16.71 3.18
N LYS A 35 0.04 -16.75 2.38
CA LYS A 35 1.40 -16.97 2.88
C LYS A 35 1.84 -15.85 3.82
N ALA A 36 1.61 -14.59 3.46
CA ALA A 36 1.96 -13.44 4.28
C ALA A 36 1.20 -13.44 5.61
N ASN A 37 -0.09 -13.78 5.59
CA ASN A 37 -0.90 -13.98 6.78
C ASN A 37 -0.40 -15.15 7.65
N THR A 38 0.06 -16.23 7.03
CA THR A 38 0.63 -17.37 7.77
C THR A 38 1.95 -17.00 8.46
N ILE A 39 2.80 -16.20 7.79
CA ILE A 39 4.11 -15.81 8.30
C ILE A 39 3.99 -14.71 9.37
N ASN A 40 3.18 -13.68 9.11
CA ASN A 40 3.08 -12.52 9.99
C ASN A 40 1.70 -11.85 9.92
N LYS A 41 0.68 -12.57 10.39
CA LYS A 41 -0.67 -12.04 10.51
C LYS A 41 -0.76 -10.69 11.24
N PRO A 42 -0.09 -10.46 12.39
CA PRO A 42 -0.22 -9.18 13.10
C PRO A 42 0.27 -7.99 12.29
N ALA A 43 1.35 -8.14 11.52
CA ALA A 43 1.83 -7.06 10.65
C ALA A 43 0.88 -6.82 9.47
N MET A 44 0.34 -7.89 8.87
CA MET A 44 -0.66 -7.80 7.81
C MET A 44 -1.92 -7.08 8.30
N ASP A 45 -2.48 -7.51 9.43
CA ASP A 45 -3.67 -6.89 10.02
C ASP A 45 -3.42 -5.41 10.35
N ARG A 46 -2.23 -5.05 10.85
CA ARG A 46 -1.84 -3.65 11.09
C ARG A 46 -1.83 -2.85 9.79
N LEU A 47 -1.14 -3.33 8.76
CA LEU A 47 -0.95 -2.61 7.49
C LEU A 47 -2.26 -2.46 6.72
N ILE A 48 -3.10 -3.49 6.71
CA ILE A 48 -4.44 -3.44 6.09
C ILE A 48 -5.30 -2.40 6.80
N ASN A 49 -5.31 -2.40 8.14
CA ASN A 49 -6.09 -1.42 8.90
C ASN A 49 -5.55 0.00 8.74
N GLU A 50 -4.22 0.18 8.76
CA GLU A 50 -3.58 1.49 8.69
C GLU A 50 -3.74 2.15 7.31
N TYR A 51 -3.79 1.36 6.24
CA TYR A 51 -3.90 1.86 4.86
C TYR A 51 -5.22 1.49 4.19
N SER A 52 -6.27 1.19 4.96
CA SER A 52 -7.58 0.77 4.46
C SER A 52 -8.19 1.79 3.50
N TYR A 53 -8.07 3.08 3.81
CA TYR A 53 -8.55 4.17 2.96
C TYR A 53 -7.90 4.16 1.57
N GLU A 54 -6.58 3.98 1.49
CA GLU A 54 -5.89 3.90 0.21
C GLU A 54 -6.22 2.62 -0.56
N ILE A 55 -6.38 1.50 0.13
CA ILE A 55 -6.80 0.23 -0.48
C ILE A 55 -8.19 0.39 -1.13
N GLU A 56 -9.15 0.97 -0.41
CA GLU A 56 -10.50 1.24 -0.93
C GLU A 56 -10.45 2.13 -2.17
N ARG A 57 -9.65 3.21 -2.15
CA ARG A 57 -9.49 4.11 -3.30
C ARG A 57 -8.92 3.40 -4.53
N VAL A 58 -7.95 2.51 -4.35
CA VAL A 58 -7.40 1.72 -5.46
C VAL A 58 -8.45 0.74 -5.99
N SER A 59 -9.21 0.08 -5.11
CA SER A 59 -10.29 -0.82 -5.51
C SER A 59 -11.37 -0.10 -6.33
N ILE A 60 -11.82 1.08 -5.89
CA ILE A 60 -12.82 1.88 -6.62
C ILE A 60 -12.28 2.28 -7.99
N SER A 61 -11.03 2.73 -8.05
CA SER A 61 -10.39 3.14 -9.32
C SER A 61 -10.25 1.97 -10.30
N ARG A 62 -10.02 0.75 -9.79
CA ARG A 62 -9.95 -0.46 -10.60
C ARG A 62 -11.32 -0.86 -11.13
N ASN A 63 -12.34 -0.90 -10.27
CA ASN A 63 -13.71 -1.22 -10.67
C ASN A 63 -14.22 -0.23 -11.73
N LEU A 64 -13.97 1.07 -11.55
CA LEU A 64 -14.35 2.08 -12.53
C LEU A 64 -13.65 1.87 -13.89
N ARG A 65 -12.39 1.42 -13.88
CA ARG A 65 -11.67 1.09 -15.12
C ARG A 65 -12.30 -0.13 -15.82
N GLU A 66 -12.67 -1.15 -15.07
CA GLU A 66 -13.32 -2.36 -15.59
C GLU A 66 -14.75 -2.10 -16.10
N GLU A 67 -15.46 -1.12 -15.54
CA GLU A 67 -16.78 -0.72 -16.04
C GLU A 67 -16.73 0.12 -17.32
N LEU A 68 -15.65 0.89 -17.52
CA LEU A 68 -15.51 1.82 -18.63
C LEU A 68 -14.87 1.21 -19.89
N PHE A 69 -14.24 0.03 -19.78
CA PHE A 69 -13.50 -0.62 -20.86
C PHE A 69 -13.83 -2.10 -20.95
#